data_AF-A0A836C7Z6-F1
#
_entry.id   AF-A0A836C7Z6-F1
#
_cell.length_a   1.000
_cell.length_b   1.000
_cell.length_c   1.000
_cell.angle_alpha   90.00
_cell.angle_beta   90.00
_cell.angle_gamma   90.00
#
_symmetry.space_group_name_H-M   'P 1'
#
loop_
_entity.id
_entity.type
_entity.pdbx_description
1 polymer ?
#
loop_
_entity_poly.entity_id
_entity_poly.type
_entity_poly.pdbx_seq_one_letter_code
_entity_poly.pdbx_strand_id
1 'polypeptide(L)'
;MKGKIRVFARCRPFAGYERERGCQQCVAFLDETTLEVRGSRGPKQFIFDAAFPASVGQEEVFEDMKNLVRSAMDGFNVCVFAYGQTGSGKTFTMSGTPEMPGLTPRTIAEIFLLKEGLAGVADVTISCYFVELYLDNLRDLFYAVDNPRDTKPPKLDIKVDEKKMVYVKGVVTKPAASAEELSALFDAGNRMRKVGGTKMNAESSRSHSIFSVLLEVANRTTQKTSLGKLSLVDLAGSERADKTGAAAERLKEAQSINKSLSALGDVISALSTEEKFIPYRNNKLTQLMQDSLGGNAKTLMFVNISPADYNADETLTSLAYAARVKLITNNASKTQDSAEVARLKAIIKRMQAGEKVDLDSGGGGSDDGPGGETQPPASDNPPAADDGAAGG
;
A
#
# COMPACT_ATOMS: atom_id res chain seq x y z
N MET A 1 -14.68 14.01 -1.35
CA MET A 1 -14.73 13.06 -2.48
C MET A 1 -15.13 11.69 -1.95
N LYS A 2 -16.32 11.19 -2.31
CA LYS A 2 -16.79 9.85 -1.91
C LYS A 2 -16.13 8.79 -2.80
N GLY A 3 -15.15 8.08 -2.26
CA GLY A 3 -14.82 6.69 -2.60
C GLY A 3 -14.24 6.33 -3.97
N LYS A 4 -14.50 7.06 -5.05
CA LYS A 4 -14.05 6.65 -6.40
C LYS A 4 -12.53 6.59 -6.52
N ILE A 5 -12.04 5.58 -7.23
CA ILE A 5 -10.62 5.48 -7.57
C ILE A 5 -10.27 6.56 -8.60
N ARG A 6 -9.27 7.40 -8.28
CA ARG A 6 -8.75 8.40 -9.22
C ARG A 6 -7.80 7.73 -10.20
N VAL A 7 -7.81 8.17 -11.45
CA VAL A 7 -6.94 7.64 -12.51
C VAL A 7 -6.26 8.79 -13.23
N PHE A 8 -4.94 8.74 -13.30
CA PHE A 8 -4.12 9.67 -14.06
C PHE A 8 -3.44 8.98 -15.23
N ALA A 9 -3.58 9.51 -16.43
CA ALA A 9 -2.80 9.08 -17.58
C ALA A 9 -1.49 9.86 -17.65
N ARG A 10 -0.37 9.18 -17.85
CA ARG A 10 0.94 9.83 -18.00
C ARG A 10 1.66 9.29 -19.22
N CYS A 11 1.90 10.15 -20.19
CA CYS A 11 2.67 9.82 -21.38
C CYS A 11 4.11 10.29 -21.22
N ARG A 12 5.07 9.40 -21.46
CA ARG A 12 6.50 9.75 -21.45
C ARG A 12 6.92 10.37 -22.79
N PRO A 13 8.06 11.08 -22.87
CA PRO A 13 8.66 11.42 -24.16
C PRO A 13 9.09 10.16 -24.93
N PHE A 14 9.33 10.29 -26.23
CA PHE A 14 9.96 9.24 -27.03
C PHE A 14 11.27 8.77 -26.42
N ALA A 15 11.48 7.45 -26.42
CA ALA A 15 12.77 6.85 -26.09
C ALA A 15 13.75 6.99 -27.27
N GLY A 16 15.05 6.85 -27.01
CA GLY A 16 16.09 6.94 -28.04
C GLY A 16 15.83 5.98 -29.22
N TYR A 17 15.59 4.70 -28.91
CA TYR A 17 15.30 3.69 -29.92
C TYR A 17 14.01 3.94 -30.72
N GLU A 18 13.03 4.66 -30.16
CA GLU A 18 11.80 5.00 -30.90
C GLU A 18 12.05 6.14 -31.88
N ARG A 19 12.89 7.12 -31.49
CA ARG A 19 13.35 8.18 -32.41
C ARG A 19 14.20 7.62 -33.55
N GLU A 20 15.13 6.72 -33.23
CA GLU A 20 15.99 6.06 -34.22
C GLU A 20 15.20 5.23 -35.23
N ARG A 21 14.08 4.62 -34.80
CA ARG A 21 13.16 3.88 -35.67
C ARG A 21 12.22 4.78 -36.49
N GLY A 22 12.22 6.09 -36.25
CA GLY A 22 11.29 7.02 -36.91
C GLY A 22 9.83 6.82 -36.50
N CYS A 23 9.57 6.32 -35.29
CA CYS A 23 8.20 6.14 -34.78
C CYS A 23 7.41 7.46 -34.80
N GLN A 24 6.14 7.38 -35.18
CA GLN A 24 5.24 8.52 -35.19
C GLN A 24 4.46 8.66 -33.88
N GLN A 25 4.03 9.87 -33.56
CA GLN A 25 3.22 10.13 -32.36
C GLN A 25 1.78 9.64 -32.57
N CYS A 26 1.33 8.70 -31.75
CA CYS A 26 -0.01 8.15 -31.80
C CYS A 26 -0.95 8.69 -30.72
N VAL A 27 -0.44 9.45 -29.75
CA VAL A 27 -1.21 10.04 -28.64
C VAL A 27 -1.30 11.56 -28.81
N ALA A 28 -2.51 12.11 -28.72
CA ALA A 28 -2.78 13.54 -28.69
C ALA A 28 -3.51 13.90 -27.38
N PHE A 29 -3.12 15.00 -26.74
CA PHE A 29 -3.80 15.53 -25.55
C PHE A 29 -4.74 16.64 -26.01
N LEU A 30 -6.04 16.49 -25.73
CA LEU A 30 -7.06 17.46 -26.12
C LEU A 30 -7.23 18.53 -25.04
N ASP A 31 -7.11 18.13 -23.77
CA ASP A 31 -7.12 18.99 -22.59
C ASP A 31 -6.40 18.29 -21.41
N GLU A 32 -6.47 18.87 -20.21
CA GLU A 32 -5.82 18.36 -18.98
C GLU A 32 -6.37 17.01 -18.47
N THR A 33 -7.49 16.53 -19.03
CA THR A 33 -8.18 15.29 -18.62
C THR A 33 -8.42 14.32 -19.77
N THR A 34 -8.40 14.81 -21.01
CA THR A 34 -8.80 14.07 -22.20
C THR A 34 -7.62 13.84 -23.13
N LEU A 35 -7.42 12.59 -23.54
CA LEU A 35 -6.45 12.21 -24.55
C LEU A 35 -7.06 11.30 -25.61
N GLU A 36 -6.52 11.40 -26.82
CA GLU A 36 -6.89 10.62 -27.99
C GLU A 36 -5.72 9.74 -28.43
N VAL A 37 -6.02 8.48 -28.75
CA VAL A 37 -5.03 7.55 -29.30
C VAL A 37 -5.47 7.11 -30.69
N ARG A 38 -4.58 7.31 -31.68
CA ARG A 38 -4.78 6.84 -33.05
C ARG A 38 -4.44 5.36 -33.13
N GLY A 39 -5.49 4.54 -33.20
CA GLY A 39 -5.37 3.10 -33.41
C GLY A 39 -5.61 2.69 -34.86
N SER A 40 -5.40 1.40 -35.15
CA SER A 40 -5.70 0.78 -36.44
C SER A 40 -7.17 0.87 -36.85
N ARG A 41 -8.09 1.01 -35.88
CA ARG A 41 -9.54 1.16 -36.07
C ARG A 41 -10.03 2.61 -36.01
N GLY A 42 -9.12 3.58 -36.06
CA GLY A 42 -9.42 5.01 -35.92
C GLY A 42 -9.05 5.57 -34.54
N PRO A 43 -9.26 6.89 -34.35
CA PRO A 43 -8.97 7.57 -33.10
C PRO A 43 -9.94 7.13 -32.00
N LYS A 44 -9.42 6.96 -30.78
CA LYS A 44 -10.21 6.68 -29.59
C LYS A 44 -9.84 7.62 -28.46
N GLN A 45 -10.85 8.27 -27.89
CA GLN A 45 -10.71 9.21 -26.78
C GLN A 45 -10.92 8.53 -25.43
N PHE A 46 -10.19 9.01 -24.43
CA PHE A 46 -10.29 8.58 -23.04
C PHE A 46 -10.26 9.81 -22.13
N ILE A 47 -11.11 9.79 -21.10
CA ILE A 47 -11.24 10.88 -20.12
C ILE A 47 -10.88 10.33 -18.74
N PHE A 48 -9.93 10.98 -18.08
CA PHE A 48 -9.39 10.60 -16.78
C PHE A 48 -9.53 11.73 -15.76
N ASP A 49 -8.99 11.56 -14.55
CA ASP A 49 -8.96 12.63 -13.55
C ASP A 49 -7.83 13.64 -13.83
N ALA A 50 -6.79 13.21 -14.54
CA ALA A 50 -5.76 14.05 -15.14
C ALA A 50 -5.06 13.29 -16.29
N ALA A 51 -4.53 14.01 -17.27
CA ALA A 51 -3.79 13.51 -18.41
C ALA A 51 -2.51 14.33 -18.60
N PHE A 52 -1.37 13.74 -18.28
CA PHE A 52 -0.06 14.39 -18.29
C PHE A 52 0.71 14.10 -19.60
N PRO A 53 0.94 15.11 -20.46
CA PRO A 53 1.82 14.97 -21.61
C PRO A 53 3.30 14.90 -21.19
N ALA A 54 4.16 14.58 -22.15
CA ALA A 54 5.60 14.41 -21.94
C ALA A 54 6.33 15.68 -21.43
N SER A 55 5.71 16.86 -21.58
CA SER A 55 6.25 18.13 -21.09
C SER A 55 6.10 18.32 -19.58
N VAL A 56 5.23 17.54 -18.92
CA VAL A 56 4.94 17.69 -17.50
C VAL A 56 6.02 17.02 -16.64
N GLY A 57 6.61 17.81 -15.74
CA GLY A 57 7.68 17.39 -14.84
C GLY A 57 7.20 16.52 -13.66
N GLN A 58 8.16 15.96 -12.92
CA GLN A 58 7.86 15.12 -11.74
C GLN A 58 7.17 15.88 -10.60
N GLU A 59 7.48 17.17 -10.45
CA GLU A 59 6.94 18.01 -9.39
C GLU A 59 5.44 18.25 -9.56
N GLU A 60 5.01 18.62 -10.76
CA GLU A 60 3.60 18.83 -11.09
C GLU A 60 2.80 17.54 -10.92
N VAL A 61 3.35 16.40 -11.35
CA VAL A 61 2.74 15.06 -11.12
C VAL A 61 2.60 14.72 -9.64
N PHE A 62 3.46 15.27 -8.78
CA PHE A 62 3.44 15.03 -7.33
C PHE A 62 2.45 15.92 -6.59
N GLU A 63 1.96 17.02 -7.16
CA GLU A 63 1.14 17.99 -6.40
C GLU A 63 -0.10 17.35 -5.78
N ASP A 64 -0.78 16.50 -6.56
CA ASP A 64 -1.95 15.76 -6.10
C ASP A 64 -1.63 14.70 -5.02
N MET A 65 -0.38 14.23 -4.97
CA MET A 65 0.08 13.26 -3.98
C MET A 65 0.14 13.86 -2.58
N LYS A 66 0.42 15.17 -2.42
CA LYS A 66 0.45 15.84 -1.11
C LYS A 66 -0.83 15.64 -0.30
N ASN A 67 -1.99 15.69 -0.96
CA ASN A 67 -3.29 15.47 -0.32
C ASN A 67 -3.50 14.01 0.12
N LEU A 68 -2.92 13.06 -0.61
CA LEU A 68 -2.93 11.64 -0.24
C LEU A 68 -1.99 11.39 0.94
N VAL A 69 -0.82 12.05 1.01
CA VAL A 69 0.07 11.96 2.18
C VAL A 69 -0.62 12.49 3.44
N ARG A 70 -1.28 13.66 3.36
CA ARG A 70 -2.10 14.18 4.47
C ARG A 70 -3.20 13.23 4.88
N SER A 71 -3.88 12.61 3.91
CA SER A 71 -4.89 11.60 4.20
C SER A 71 -4.31 10.40 4.96
N ALA A 72 -3.10 9.96 4.61
CA ALA A 72 -2.43 8.88 5.34
C ALA A 72 -2.08 9.33 6.77
N MET A 73 -1.57 10.54 6.98
CA MET A 73 -1.36 11.11 8.32
C MET A 73 -2.65 11.20 9.14
N ASP A 74 -3.77 11.49 8.49
CA ASP A 74 -5.08 11.48 9.11
C ASP A 74 -5.58 10.08 9.46
N GLY A 75 -4.86 8.99 9.15
CA GLY A 75 -5.26 7.63 9.47
C GLY A 75 -6.08 6.94 8.39
N PHE A 76 -6.09 7.44 7.16
CA PHE A 76 -6.63 6.68 6.02
C PHE A 76 -5.60 5.69 5.49
N ASN A 77 -6.09 4.58 4.96
CA ASN A 77 -5.30 3.75 4.06
C ASN A 77 -5.27 4.41 2.68
N VAL A 78 -4.09 4.46 2.08
CA VAL A 78 -3.82 5.14 0.81
C VAL A 78 -3.02 4.20 -0.07
N CYS A 79 -3.42 4.05 -1.32
CA CYS A 79 -2.72 3.24 -2.29
C CYS A 79 -2.48 4.05 -3.58
N VAL A 80 -1.24 4.07 -4.03
CA VAL A 80 -0.85 4.64 -5.32
C VAL A 80 -0.13 3.58 -6.11
N PHE A 81 -0.63 3.27 -7.31
CA PHE A 81 -0.04 2.25 -8.15
C PHE A 81 0.18 2.68 -9.59
N ALA A 82 1.30 2.27 -10.17
CA ALA A 82 1.63 2.51 -11.58
C ALA A 82 1.39 1.26 -12.42
N TYR A 83 0.71 1.42 -13.55
CA TYR A 83 0.32 0.36 -14.49
C TYR A 83 0.68 0.74 -15.93
N GLY A 84 1.03 -0.25 -16.75
CA GLY A 84 1.33 -0.07 -18.17
C GLY A 84 2.42 -1.03 -18.65
N GLN A 85 2.72 -1.02 -19.94
CA GLN A 85 3.73 -1.90 -20.51
C GLN A 85 5.14 -1.62 -19.97
N THR A 86 6.06 -2.57 -20.12
CA THR A 86 7.48 -2.36 -19.88
C THR A 86 7.99 -1.18 -20.72
N GLY A 87 8.77 -0.32 -20.07
CA GLY A 87 9.31 0.89 -20.69
C GLY A 87 8.32 2.04 -20.83
N SER A 88 7.07 1.95 -20.35
CA SER A 88 6.10 3.07 -20.44
C SER A 88 6.33 4.19 -19.40
N GLY A 89 7.19 3.97 -18.41
CA GLY A 89 7.54 4.97 -17.40
C GLY A 89 6.96 4.74 -15.99
N LYS A 90 6.50 3.52 -15.67
CA LYS A 90 6.03 3.16 -14.32
C LYS A 90 7.05 3.46 -13.23
N THR A 91 8.23 2.84 -13.28
CA THR A 91 9.32 3.06 -12.32
C THR A 91 9.83 4.51 -12.35
N PHE A 92 9.82 5.19 -13.50
CA PHE A 92 10.16 6.61 -13.56
C PHE A 92 9.12 7.47 -12.80
N THR A 93 7.85 7.10 -12.86
CA THR A 93 6.80 7.78 -12.08
C THR A 93 6.94 7.50 -10.61
N MET A 94 7.13 6.23 -10.23
CA MET A 94 7.21 5.83 -8.82
C MET A 94 8.54 6.27 -8.17
N SER A 95 9.67 5.83 -8.70
CA SER A 95 10.99 6.10 -8.11
C SER A 95 11.69 7.29 -8.74
N GLY A 96 11.57 7.45 -10.06
CA GLY A 96 12.29 8.47 -10.83
C GLY A 96 13.79 8.16 -10.97
N THR A 97 14.57 9.21 -11.21
CA THR A 97 16.04 9.18 -11.20
C THR A 97 16.56 10.09 -10.09
N PRO A 98 17.86 10.02 -9.72
CA PRO A 98 18.43 10.94 -8.74
C PRO A 98 18.22 12.42 -9.11
N GLU A 99 18.28 12.75 -10.39
CA GLU A 99 18.10 14.11 -10.93
C GLU A 99 16.62 14.48 -11.06
N MET A 100 15.75 13.49 -11.28
CA MET A 100 14.31 13.67 -11.44
C MET A 100 13.54 12.71 -10.50
N PRO A 101 13.53 13.00 -9.18
CA PRO A 101 12.89 12.13 -8.19
C PRO A 101 11.40 11.95 -8.49
N GLY A 102 10.92 10.70 -8.42
CA GLY A 102 9.53 10.34 -8.64
C GLY A 102 8.64 10.54 -7.41
N LEU A 103 7.48 9.88 -7.42
CA LEU A 103 6.47 9.99 -6.36
C LEU A 103 6.98 9.50 -4.99
N THR A 104 7.68 8.36 -4.93
CA THR A 104 8.14 7.76 -3.68
C THR A 104 9.12 8.64 -2.90
N PRO A 105 10.26 9.09 -3.45
CA PRO A 105 11.19 9.96 -2.72
C PRO A 105 10.53 11.30 -2.31
N ARG A 106 9.67 11.87 -3.15
CA ARG A 106 8.91 13.09 -2.82
C ARG A 106 7.88 12.85 -1.71
N THR A 107 7.24 11.68 -1.70
CA THR A 107 6.31 11.27 -0.63
C THR A 107 7.05 11.13 0.69
N ILE A 108 8.24 10.53 0.69
CA ILE A 108 9.08 10.41 1.89
C ILE A 108 9.39 11.81 2.44
N ALA A 109 9.83 12.74 1.60
CA ALA A 109 10.09 14.12 2.03
C ALA A 109 8.84 14.80 2.62
N GLU A 110 7.68 14.69 1.95
CA GLU A 110 6.41 15.28 2.40
C GLU A 110 5.93 14.69 3.74
N ILE A 111 6.12 13.38 3.97
CA ILE A 111 5.78 12.74 5.24
C ILE A 111 6.53 13.40 6.40
N PHE A 112 7.84 13.64 6.23
CA PHE A 112 8.65 14.25 7.29
C PHE A 112 8.38 15.74 7.45
N LEU A 113 8.10 16.45 6.35
CA LEU A 113 7.64 17.84 6.41
C LEU A 113 6.33 17.98 7.22
N LEU A 114 5.37 17.08 7.01
CA LEU A 114 4.12 17.06 7.77
C LEU A 114 4.35 16.66 9.24
N LYS A 115 5.28 15.74 9.50
CA LYS A 115 5.68 15.37 10.87
C LYS A 115 6.24 16.57 11.63
N GLU A 116 7.11 17.36 10.99
CA GLU A 116 7.66 18.59 11.58
C GLU A 116 6.56 19.62 11.86
N GLY A 117 5.62 19.79 10.93
CA GLY A 117 4.47 20.69 11.12
C GLY A 117 3.51 20.27 12.24
N LEU A 118 3.55 19.00 12.68
CA LEU A 118 2.77 18.47 13.80
C LEU A 118 3.53 18.48 15.13
N ALA A 119 4.78 18.97 15.15
CA ALA A 119 5.58 19.04 16.37
C ALA A 119 4.85 19.82 17.47
N GLY A 120 4.81 19.24 18.67
CA GLY A 120 4.09 19.79 19.82
C GLY A 120 2.58 19.49 19.86
N VAL A 121 1.96 19.12 18.73
CA VAL A 121 0.53 18.76 18.65
C VAL A 121 0.31 17.24 18.67
N ALA A 122 1.17 16.49 18.00
CA ALA A 122 1.08 15.04 17.92
C ALA A 122 2.45 14.37 17.91
N ASP A 123 2.50 13.15 18.42
CA ASP A 123 3.65 12.26 18.28
C ASP A 123 3.46 11.36 17.07
N VAL A 124 4.40 11.41 16.13
CA VAL A 124 4.32 10.68 14.85
C VAL A 124 5.40 9.61 14.80
N THR A 125 4.97 8.35 14.77
CA THR A 125 5.83 7.17 14.59
C THR A 125 5.71 6.67 13.16
N ILE A 126 6.85 6.47 12.50
CA ILE A 126 6.93 6.06 11.10
C ILE A 126 7.68 4.73 11.02
N SER A 127 7.09 3.76 10.32
CA SER A 127 7.75 2.51 9.99
C SER A 127 7.38 2.06 8.58
N CYS A 128 8.12 1.12 8.02
CA CYS A 128 7.88 0.66 6.66
C CYS A 128 8.18 -0.83 6.48
N TYR A 129 7.61 -1.41 5.45
CA TYR A 129 7.98 -2.72 4.93
C TYR A 129 8.05 -2.67 3.40
N PHE A 130 8.85 -3.53 2.81
CA PHE A 130 9.03 -3.58 1.36
C PHE A 130 8.99 -5.02 0.86
N VAL A 131 7.98 -5.34 0.04
CA VAL A 131 7.81 -6.68 -0.52
C VAL A 131 7.87 -6.66 -2.05
N GLU A 132 8.38 -7.75 -2.59
CA GLU A 132 8.39 -8.05 -4.02
C GLU A 132 7.55 -9.31 -4.27
N LEU A 133 6.70 -9.27 -5.28
CA LEU A 133 5.97 -10.42 -5.78
C LEU A 133 6.49 -10.78 -7.17
N TYR A 134 7.16 -11.92 -7.26
CA TYR A 134 7.71 -12.47 -8.50
C TYR A 134 7.37 -13.96 -8.61
N LEU A 135 6.79 -14.38 -9.73
CA LEU A 135 6.38 -15.77 -9.98
C LEU A 135 5.51 -16.41 -8.87
N ASP A 136 4.49 -15.70 -8.38
CA ASP A 136 3.67 -16.09 -7.22
C ASP A 136 4.46 -16.28 -5.89
N ASN A 137 5.76 -15.94 -5.85
CA ASN A 137 6.58 -15.90 -4.65
C ASN A 137 6.60 -14.49 -4.06
N LEU A 138 6.21 -14.38 -2.79
CA LEU A 138 6.24 -13.12 -2.06
C LEU A 138 7.53 -13.09 -1.25
N ARG A 139 8.37 -12.10 -1.52
CA ARG A 139 9.69 -11.94 -0.91
C ARG A 139 9.73 -10.65 -0.10
N ASP A 140 10.31 -10.73 1.09
CA ASP A 140 10.63 -9.57 1.91
C ASP A 140 12.01 -9.02 1.48
N LEU A 141 12.02 -7.78 0.98
CA LEU A 141 13.24 -7.15 0.51
C LEU A 141 14.14 -6.68 1.66
N PHE A 142 13.59 -6.32 2.81
CA PHE A 142 14.39 -5.95 3.98
C PHE A 142 15.05 -7.17 4.62
N TYR A 143 14.31 -8.27 4.74
CA TYR A 143 14.90 -9.53 5.18
C TYR A 143 16.04 -9.97 4.25
N ALA A 144 15.85 -9.87 2.94
CA ALA A 144 16.87 -10.23 1.96
C ALA A 144 18.10 -9.31 1.99
N VAL A 145 17.92 -8.01 2.31
CA VAL A 145 19.03 -7.07 2.55
C VAL A 145 19.84 -7.49 3.78
N ASP A 146 19.17 -7.82 4.88
CA ASP A 146 19.84 -8.15 6.14
C ASP A 146 20.44 -9.57 6.13
N ASN A 147 19.86 -10.48 5.36
CA ASN A 147 20.22 -11.90 5.31
C ASN A 147 20.50 -12.37 3.86
N PRO A 148 21.48 -11.79 3.15
CA PRO A 148 21.69 -12.03 1.72
C PRO A 148 22.10 -13.46 1.37
N ARG A 149 22.55 -14.25 2.36
CA ARG A 149 22.97 -15.65 2.20
C ARG A 149 21.93 -16.66 2.69
N ASP A 150 20.85 -16.19 3.31
CA ASP A 150 19.81 -17.11 3.79
C ASP A 150 18.97 -17.61 2.61
N THR A 151 18.85 -18.93 2.53
CA THR A 151 18.14 -19.64 1.46
C THR A 151 16.73 -20.07 1.89
N LYS A 152 16.37 -19.87 3.16
CA LYS A 152 15.07 -20.24 3.74
C LYS A 152 14.45 -19.05 4.48
N PRO A 153 14.02 -18.02 3.73
CA PRO A 153 13.38 -16.86 4.34
C PRO A 153 12.09 -17.25 5.08
N PRO A 154 11.68 -16.46 6.08
CA PRO A 154 10.41 -16.64 6.78
C PRO A 154 9.22 -16.71 5.82
N LYS A 155 8.23 -17.52 6.17
CA LYS A 155 6.99 -17.61 5.41
C LYS A 155 6.18 -16.31 5.55
N LEU A 156 5.80 -15.73 4.42
CA LEU A 156 4.93 -14.57 4.35
C LEU A 156 3.48 -14.98 4.03
N ASP A 157 2.54 -14.55 4.87
CA ASP A 157 1.10 -14.80 4.68
C ASP A 157 0.34 -13.47 4.57
N ILE A 158 -0.44 -13.30 3.50
CA ILE A 158 -1.27 -12.10 3.29
C ILE A 158 -2.58 -12.27 4.09
N LYS A 159 -2.90 -11.27 4.91
CA LYS A 159 -4.09 -11.29 5.79
C LYS A 159 -4.81 -9.96 5.74
N VAL A 160 -6.06 -9.97 6.19
CA VAL A 160 -6.91 -8.78 6.34
C VAL A 160 -7.27 -8.66 7.81
N ASP A 161 -7.10 -7.47 8.38
CA ASP A 161 -7.45 -7.21 9.77
C ASP A 161 -8.95 -6.91 9.95
N GLU A 162 -9.37 -6.66 11.19
CA GLU A 162 -10.76 -6.32 11.54
C GLU A 162 -11.23 -5.00 10.88
N LYS A 163 -10.29 -4.10 10.56
CA LYS A 163 -10.52 -2.80 9.92
C LYS A 163 -10.45 -2.88 8.39
N LYS A 164 -10.45 -4.10 7.83
CA LYS A 164 -10.38 -4.38 6.39
C LYS A 164 -9.08 -3.90 5.73
N MET A 165 -8.01 -3.69 6.49
CA MET A 165 -6.69 -3.36 6.00
C MET A 165 -5.91 -4.64 5.72
N VAL A 166 -5.24 -4.70 4.56
CA VAL A 166 -4.35 -5.82 4.22
C VAL A 166 -3.01 -5.66 4.92
N TYR A 167 -2.50 -6.73 5.53
CA TYR A 167 -1.16 -6.79 6.10
C TYR A 167 -0.46 -8.12 5.76
N VAL A 168 0.88 -8.12 5.78
CA VAL A 168 1.68 -9.30 5.48
C VAL A 168 2.26 -9.85 6.78
N LYS A 169 1.72 -10.97 7.27
CA LYS A 169 2.26 -11.64 8.45
C LYS A 169 3.63 -12.21 8.12
N GLY A 170 4.62 -11.96 8.99
CA GLY A 170 6.00 -12.43 8.84
C GLY A 170 6.93 -11.46 8.12
N VAL A 171 6.42 -10.32 7.63
CA VAL A 171 7.26 -9.29 7.00
C VAL A 171 8.04 -8.50 8.06
N VAL A 172 9.31 -8.23 7.77
CA VAL A 172 10.17 -7.33 8.53
C VAL A 172 9.66 -5.91 8.34
N THR A 173 9.32 -5.27 9.46
CA THR A 173 8.94 -3.86 9.51
C THR A 173 10.06 -3.07 10.17
N LYS A 174 10.58 -2.04 9.50
CA LYS A 174 11.69 -1.21 9.99
C LYS A 174 11.19 0.20 10.35
N PRO A 175 11.52 0.72 11.55
CA PRO A 175 11.24 2.12 11.89
C PRO A 175 12.14 3.06 11.07
N ALA A 176 11.69 4.30 10.89
CA ALA A 176 12.52 5.37 10.30
C ALA A 176 12.30 6.68 11.07
N ALA A 177 13.38 7.24 11.60
CA ALA A 177 13.35 8.46 12.41
C ALA A 177 13.44 9.75 11.57
N SER A 178 14.05 9.67 10.37
CA SER A 178 14.22 10.79 9.44
C SER A 178 13.90 10.42 7.98
N ALA A 179 13.80 11.43 7.12
CA ALA A 179 13.58 11.27 5.68
C ALA A 179 14.74 10.51 5.02
N GLU A 180 15.97 10.77 5.47
CA GLU A 180 17.19 10.11 5.00
C GLU A 180 17.18 8.63 5.33
N GLU A 181 16.77 8.25 6.55
CA GLU A 181 16.65 6.84 6.95
C GLU A 181 15.59 6.11 6.12
N LEU A 182 14.40 6.71 5.93
CA LEU A 182 13.34 6.10 5.15
C LEU A 182 13.72 5.97 3.66
N SER A 183 14.41 6.98 3.11
CA SER A 183 14.95 6.94 1.75
C SER A 183 16.03 5.86 1.61
N ALA A 184 16.93 5.73 2.59
CA ALA A 184 17.97 4.72 2.58
C ALA A 184 17.39 3.29 2.63
N LEU A 185 16.32 3.07 3.39
CA LEU A 185 15.57 1.82 3.41
C LEU A 185 14.95 1.52 2.04
N PHE A 186 14.26 2.49 1.44
CA PHE A 186 13.68 2.35 0.10
C PHE A 186 14.76 2.01 -0.96
N ASP A 187 15.89 2.71 -0.94
CA ASP A 187 16.99 2.48 -1.87
C ASP A 187 17.67 1.12 -1.65
N ALA A 188 17.83 0.68 -0.40
CA ALA A 188 18.36 -0.64 -0.08
C ALA A 188 17.46 -1.76 -0.63
N GLY A 189 16.14 -1.66 -0.44
CA GLY A 189 15.18 -2.61 -1.00
C GLY A 189 15.22 -2.63 -2.53
N ASN A 190 15.29 -1.46 -3.18
CA ASN A 190 15.42 -1.37 -4.63
C ASN A 190 16.73 -1.96 -5.16
N ARG A 191 17.86 -1.78 -4.45
CA ARG A 191 19.13 -2.43 -4.81
C ARG A 191 19.01 -3.96 -4.70
N MET A 192 18.40 -4.47 -3.64
CA MET A 192 18.17 -5.90 -3.46
C MET A 192 17.30 -6.50 -4.58
N ARG A 193 16.23 -5.78 -4.97
CA ARG A 193 15.40 -6.11 -6.13
C ARG A 193 16.22 -6.22 -7.42
N LYS A 194 17.16 -5.30 -7.64
CA LYS A 194 18.04 -5.31 -8.83
C LYS A 194 19.07 -6.44 -8.80
N VAL A 195 19.63 -6.78 -7.64
CA VAL A 195 20.67 -7.81 -7.47
C VAL A 195 20.11 -9.23 -7.58
N GLY A 196 18.83 -9.44 -7.28
CA GLY A 196 18.13 -10.71 -7.59
C GLY A 196 18.21 -11.09 -9.07
N GLY A 197 18.33 -10.07 -9.94
CA GLY A 197 18.61 -10.17 -11.37
C GLY A 197 19.98 -10.75 -11.66
N THR A 198 20.03 -12.03 -12.01
CA THR A 198 21.19 -12.57 -12.75
C THR A 198 21.42 -11.74 -14.02
N LYS A 199 22.69 -11.66 -14.46
CA LYS A 199 23.27 -10.76 -15.51
C LYS A 199 22.55 -10.70 -16.89
N MET A 200 21.39 -11.33 -17.06
CA MET A 200 20.72 -11.51 -18.35
C MET A 200 19.22 -11.14 -18.37
N ASN A 201 18.64 -10.61 -17.27
CA ASN A 201 17.20 -10.29 -17.21
C ASN A 201 16.92 -8.87 -16.65
N ALA A 202 16.05 -8.11 -17.30
CA ALA A 202 15.44 -6.91 -16.74
C ALA A 202 14.31 -7.30 -15.76
N GLU A 203 14.67 -7.96 -14.65
CA GLU A 203 13.73 -8.56 -13.68
C GLU A 203 12.77 -7.53 -13.05
N SER A 204 13.18 -6.26 -12.96
CA SER A 204 12.31 -5.18 -12.45
C SER A 204 11.08 -4.90 -13.32
N SER A 205 11.05 -5.35 -14.58
CA SER A 205 9.86 -5.21 -15.42
C SER A 205 8.86 -6.36 -15.24
N ARG A 206 9.22 -7.36 -14.43
CA ARG A 206 8.56 -8.66 -14.34
C ARG A 206 8.14 -9.03 -12.91
N SER A 207 8.54 -8.25 -11.92
CA SER A 207 8.05 -8.34 -10.55
C SER A 207 7.21 -7.13 -10.18
N HIS A 208 6.24 -7.34 -9.29
CA HIS A 208 5.51 -6.25 -8.65
C HIS A 208 6.22 -5.86 -7.36
N SER A 209 6.41 -4.58 -7.11
CA SER A 209 7.02 -4.10 -5.87
C SER A 209 6.05 -3.22 -5.11
N ILE A 210 5.92 -3.46 -3.80
CA ILE A 210 4.98 -2.77 -2.92
C ILE A 210 5.78 -2.26 -1.72
N PHE A 211 6.06 -0.96 -1.72
CA PHE A 211 6.65 -0.27 -0.59
C PHE A 211 5.54 0.34 0.24
N SER A 212 5.45 -0.01 1.52
CA SER A 212 4.38 0.50 2.39
C SER A 212 4.96 1.21 3.60
N VAL A 213 4.45 2.41 3.86
CA VAL A 213 4.78 3.22 5.03
C VAL A 213 3.58 3.23 5.97
N LEU A 214 3.81 2.85 7.22
CA LEU A 214 2.84 2.88 8.30
C LEU A 214 3.06 4.14 9.12
N LEU A 215 1.99 4.90 9.33
CA LEU A 215 2.00 6.19 10.01
C LEU A 215 1.13 6.08 11.25
N GLU A 216 1.71 6.21 12.44
CA GLU A 216 0.98 6.26 13.69
C GLU A 216 1.07 7.67 14.26
N VAL A 217 -0.08 8.34 14.37
CA VAL A 217 -0.19 9.74 14.82
C VAL A 217 -0.99 9.80 16.11
N ALA A 218 -0.30 9.94 17.23
CA ALA A 218 -0.89 10.08 18.56
C ALA A 218 -1.09 11.57 18.87
N ASN A 219 -2.35 12.03 18.86
CA ASN A 219 -2.66 13.43 19.10
C ASN A 219 -2.63 13.73 20.60
N ARG A 220 -1.80 14.70 21.02
CA ARG A 220 -1.57 15.01 22.45
C ARG A 220 -2.77 15.64 23.14
N THR A 221 -3.61 16.37 22.40
CA THR A 221 -4.80 17.03 22.97
C THR A 221 -5.96 16.06 23.15
N THR A 222 -6.26 15.27 22.11
CA THR A 222 -7.41 14.36 22.11
C THR A 222 -7.09 12.98 22.67
N GLN A 223 -5.80 12.66 22.85
CA GLN A 223 -5.30 11.35 23.25
C GLN A 223 -5.76 10.20 22.33
N LYS A 224 -6.14 10.53 21.08
CA LYS A 224 -6.52 9.54 20.07
C LYS A 224 -5.34 9.26 19.15
N THR A 225 -5.21 8.00 18.74
CA THR A 225 -4.16 7.55 17.82
C THR A 225 -4.76 7.24 16.46
N SER A 226 -4.30 7.93 15.43
CA SER A 226 -4.68 7.63 14.04
C SER A 226 -3.64 6.69 13.42
N LEU A 227 -4.09 5.66 12.70
CA LEU A 227 -3.22 4.68 12.04
C LEU A 227 -3.41 4.73 10.54
N GLY A 228 -2.44 5.31 9.85
CA GLY A 228 -2.38 5.43 8.40
C GLY A 228 -1.51 4.35 7.78
N LYS A 229 -1.83 4.02 6.53
CA LYS A 229 -0.99 3.19 5.67
C LYS A 229 -0.90 3.84 4.31
N LEU A 230 0.30 3.95 3.77
CA LEU A 230 0.57 4.49 2.45
C LEU A 230 1.34 3.45 1.65
N SER A 231 0.67 2.84 0.67
CA SER A 231 1.25 1.82 -0.21
C SER A 231 1.57 2.42 -1.58
N LEU A 232 2.84 2.32 -1.98
CA LEU A 232 3.40 2.76 -3.24
C LEU A 232 3.77 1.52 -4.06
N VAL A 233 3.03 1.30 -5.15
CA VAL A 233 3.07 0.04 -5.91
C VAL A 233 3.56 0.29 -7.34
N ASP A 234 4.64 -0.40 -7.72
CA ASP A 234 5.14 -0.45 -9.10
C ASP A 234 4.85 -1.86 -9.65
N LEU A 235 3.86 -1.95 -10.55
CA LEU A 235 3.44 -3.23 -11.12
C LEU A 235 4.40 -3.70 -12.22
N ALA A 236 4.39 -4.99 -12.51
CA ALA A 236 5.05 -5.56 -13.67
C ALA A 236 4.47 -5.01 -14.99
N GLY A 237 5.18 -5.22 -16.10
CA GLY A 237 4.72 -4.89 -17.45
C GLY A 237 3.40 -5.55 -17.82
N SER A 238 2.48 -4.78 -18.39
CA SER A 238 1.16 -5.25 -18.83
C SER A 238 1.11 -5.86 -20.23
N GLU A 239 2.24 -5.89 -20.94
CA GLU A 239 2.34 -6.41 -22.29
C GLU A 239 2.11 -7.93 -22.36
N ARG A 240 1.52 -8.38 -23.48
CA ARG A 240 1.27 -9.80 -23.71
C ARG A 240 2.56 -10.57 -24.00
N ALA A 241 2.63 -11.82 -23.53
CA ALA A 241 3.77 -12.72 -23.71
C ALA A 241 4.13 -12.96 -25.19
N ASP A 242 3.15 -12.91 -26.09
CA ASP A 242 3.27 -13.30 -27.51
C ASP A 242 4.29 -12.47 -28.30
N LYS A 243 4.60 -11.25 -27.83
CA LYS A 243 5.59 -10.37 -28.46
C LYS A 243 7.05 -10.67 -28.08
N THR A 244 7.29 -11.58 -27.13
CA THR A 244 8.62 -11.67 -26.47
C THR A 244 9.57 -12.70 -27.09
N GLY A 245 9.12 -13.55 -28.02
CA GLY A 245 9.97 -14.50 -28.77
C GLY A 245 10.85 -15.40 -27.87
N ALA A 246 10.37 -15.70 -26.67
CA ALA A 246 11.23 -16.08 -25.56
C ALA A 246 11.31 -17.61 -25.33
N ALA A 247 12.48 -18.11 -24.92
CA ALA A 247 12.73 -19.52 -24.59
C ALA A 247 11.82 -20.04 -23.44
N ALA A 248 11.72 -21.37 -23.27
CA ALA A 248 10.76 -22.03 -22.38
C ALA A 248 10.68 -21.48 -20.93
N GLU A 249 11.80 -21.13 -20.29
CA GLU A 249 11.79 -20.52 -18.94
C GLU A 249 11.17 -19.11 -18.95
N ARG A 250 11.49 -18.31 -19.96
CA ARG A 250 10.89 -16.99 -20.15
C ARG A 250 9.40 -17.07 -20.49
N LEU A 251 8.96 -18.16 -21.11
CA LEU A 251 7.54 -18.42 -21.36
C LEU A 251 6.79 -18.67 -20.05
N LYS A 252 7.34 -19.50 -19.15
CA LYS A 252 6.77 -19.75 -17.82
C LYS A 252 6.69 -18.45 -16.99
N GLU A 253 7.72 -17.62 -17.10
CA GLU A 253 7.78 -16.31 -16.47
C GLU A 253 6.73 -15.34 -17.03
N ALA A 254 6.65 -15.21 -18.35
CA ALA A 254 5.65 -14.37 -19.02
C ALA A 254 4.21 -14.85 -18.71
N GLN A 255 3.98 -16.16 -18.61
CA GLN A 255 2.69 -16.73 -18.20
C GLN A 255 2.33 -16.33 -16.76
N SER A 256 3.28 -16.38 -15.82
CA SER A 256 3.01 -16.04 -14.43
C SER A 256 2.76 -14.54 -14.22
N ILE A 257 3.50 -13.67 -14.91
CA ILE A 257 3.26 -12.22 -14.89
C ILE A 257 1.85 -11.93 -15.42
N ASN A 258 1.52 -12.49 -16.58
CA ASN A 258 0.20 -12.33 -17.17
C ASN A 258 -0.89 -12.90 -16.28
N LYS A 259 -0.66 -14.00 -15.56
CA LYS A 259 -1.61 -14.56 -14.58
C LYS A 259 -1.93 -13.55 -13.47
N SER A 260 -0.93 -12.88 -12.90
CA SER A 260 -1.15 -11.89 -11.84
C SER A 260 -1.92 -10.66 -12.33
N LEU A 261 -1.59 -10.13 -13.51
CA LEU A 261 -2.29 -8.98 -14.10
C LEU A 261 -3.67 -9.34 -14.68
N SER A 262 -3.85 -10.57 -15.15
CA SER A 262 -5.15 -11.09 -15.57
C SER A 262 -6.07 -11.23 -14.37
N ALA A 263 -5.61 -11.81 -13.25
CA ALA A 263 -6.39 -11.87 -12.01
C ALA A 263 -6.74 -10.46 -11.50
N LEU A 264 -5.82 -9.50 -11.62
CA LEU A 264 -6.11 -8.09 -11.31
C LEU A 264 -7.19 -7.52 -12.25
N GLY A 265 -7.15 -7.87 -13.53
CA GLY A 265 -8.17 -7.54 -14.52
C GLY A 265 -9.54 -8.14 -14.18
N ASP A 266 -9.60 -9.39 -13.73
CA ASP A 266 -10.83 -10.07 -13.30
C ASP A 266 -11.45 -9.35 -12.09
N VAL A 267 -10.62 -9.00 -11.10
CA VAL A 267 -11.04 -8.22 -9.93
C VAL A 267 -11.61 -6.86 -10.35
N ILE A 268 -10.92 -6.14 -11.23
CA ILE A 268 -11.38 -4.84 -11.72
C ILE A 268 -12.67 -4.96 -12.51
N SER A 269 -12.80 -6.01 -13.34
CA SER A 269 -14.01 -6.28 -14.10
C SER A 269 -15.19 -6.48 -13.14
N ALA A 270 -15.06 -7.42 -12.20
CA ALA A 270 -16.09 -7.73 -11.22
C ALA A 270 -16.48 -6.52 -10.35
N LEU A 271 -15.50 -5.68 -9.96
CA LEU A 271 -15.76 -4.46 -9.20
C LEU A 271 -16.46 -3.38 -10.05
N SER A 272 -16.08 -3.24 -11.32
CA SER A 272 -16.68 -2.24 -12.22
C SER A 272 -18.12 -2.57 -12.62
N THR A 273 -18.50 -3.85 -12.54
CA THR A 273 -19.86 -4.36 -12.77
C THR A 273 -20.64 -4.59 -11.47
N GLU A 274 -20.10 -4.16 -10.32
CA GLU A 274 -20.71 -4.28 -9.00
C GLU A 274 -21.12 -5.72 -8.61
N GLU A 275 -20.30 -6.70 -9.02
CA GLU A 275 -20.52 -8.10 -8.66
C GLU A 275 -20.35 -8.34 -7.15
N LYS A 276 -21.15 -9.28 -6.61
CA LYS A 276 -21.08 -9.64 -5.19
C LYS A 276 -19.81 -10.41 -4.82
N PHE A 277 -19.33 -11.24 -5.73
CA PHE A 277 -18.15 -12.07 -5.49
C PHE A 277 -16.96 -11.50 -6.25
N ILE A 278 -15.96 -11.03 -5.51
CA ILE A 278 -14.74 -10.49 -6.10
C ILE A 278 -13.59 -11.51 -5.94
N PRO A 279 -12.94 -11.92 -7.03
CA PRO A 279 -12.00 -13.05 -7.03
C PRO A 279 -10.60 -12.70 -6.50
N TYR A 280 -10.50 -12.00 -5.37
CA TYR A 280 -9.20 -11.58 -4.81
C TYR A 280 -8.24 -12.75 -4.57
N ARG A 281 -8.75 -13.95 -4.29
CA ARG A 281 -7.95 -15.14 -3.99
C ARG A 281 -7.26 -15.76 -5.21
N ASN A 282 -7.60 -15.34 -6.44
CA ASN A 282 -7.04 -15.90 -7.66
C ASN A 282 -5.53 -15.65 -7.80
N ASN A 283 -5.01 -14.59 -7.17
CA ASN A 283 -3.57 -14.31 -7.12
C ASN A 283 -3.15 -13.64 -5.80
N LYS A 284 -1.85 -13.71 -5.45
CA LYS A 284 -1.30 -12.98 -4.30
C LYS A 284 -1.32 -11.46 -4.51
N LEU A 285 -1.16 -10.99 -5.75
CA LEU A 285 -1.24 -9.56 -6.08
C LEU A 285 -2.61 -8.99 -5.72
N THR A 286 -3.67 -9.69 -6.13
CA THR A 286 -5.05 -9.27 -5.85
C THR A 286 -5.38 -9.36 -4.36
N GLN A 287 -4.79 -10.31 -3.61
CA GLN A 287 -4.89 -10.33 -2.14
C GLN A 287 -4.16 -9.14 -1.50
N LEU A 288 -2.97 -8.78 -1.99
CA LEU A 288 -2.21 -7.61 -1.52
C LEU A 288 -2.95 -6.30 -1.78
N MET A 289 -3.63 -6.20 -2.93
CA MET A 289 -4.37 -5.01 -3.38
C MET A 289 -5.84 -5.00 -2.91
N GLN A 290 -6.27 -5.96 -2.10
CA GLN A 290 -7.68 -6.15 -1.75
C GLN A 290 -8.28 -4.97 -0.98
N ASP A 291 -7.49 -4.30 -0.13
CA ASP A 291 -7.94 -3.09 0.55
C ASP A 291 -8.00 -1.88 -0.39
N SER A 292 -7.21 -1.92 -1.46
CA SER A 292 -6.96 -0.82 -2.39
C SER A 292 -7.94 -0.77 -3.56
N LEU A 293 -8.52 -1.90 -3.95
CA LEU A 293 -9.52 -2.00 -5.02
C LEU A 293 -10.82 -2.49 -4.40
N GLY A 294 -11.87 -1.67 -4.40
CA GLY A 294 -13.17 -2.01 -3.80
C GLY A 294 -13.17 -2.11 -2.26
N GLY A 295 -12.07 -1.75 -1.60
CA GLY A 295 -11.87 -1.93 -0.17
C GLY A 295 -11.82 -0.62 0.63
N ASN A 296 -11.15 -0.68 1.79
CA ASN A 296 -10.92 0.46 2.67
C ASN A 296 -9.61 1.16 2.32
N ALA A 297 -9.61 1.96 1.24
CA ALA A 297 -8.47 2.81 0.88
C ALA A 297 -8.87 3.97 -0.03
N LYS A 298 -8.14 5.09 0.05
CA LYS A 298 -8.11 6.10 -1.01
C LYS A 298 -7.08 5.67 -2.05
N THR A 299 -7.54 5.46 -3.28
CA THR A 299 -6.69 4.86 -4.32
C THR A 299 -6.50 5.79 -5.51
N LEU A 300 -5.25 5.90 -5.96
CA LEU A 300 -4.84 6.60 -7.17
C LEU A 300 -4.08 5.64 -8.09
N MET A 301 -4.56 5.52 -9.32
CA MET A 301 -3.89 4.76 -10.37
C MET A 301 -3.17 5.72 -11.32
N PHE A 302 -1.92 5.41 -11.63
CA PHE A 302 -1.22 5.95 -12.80
C PHE A 302 -1.27 4.93 -13.93
N VAL A 303 -1.80 5.32 -15.10
CA VAL A 303 -1.65 4.57 -16.35
C VAL A 303 -0.54 5.22 -17.18
N ASN A 304 0.60 4.54 -17.24
CA ASN A 304 1.79 4.99 -17.97
C ASN A 304 1.76 4.44 -19.40
N ILE A 305 1.90 5.34 -20.38
CA ILE A 305 1.78 5.02 -21.82
C ILE A 305 2.98 5.52 -22.65
N SER A 306 3.22 4.89 -23.80
CA SER A 306 4.21 5.35 -24.79
C SER A 306 3.50 6.19 -25.87
N PRO A 307 4.12 7.26 -26.38
CA PRO A 307 3.58 8.04 -27.49
C PRO A 307 3.79 7.37 -28.85
N ALA A 308 4.58 6.29 -28.93
CA ALA A 308 4.97 5.69 -30.20
C ALA A 308 3.84 4.85 -30.83
N ASP A 309 3.61 5.04 -32.12
CA ASP A 309 2.73 4.24 -32.98
C ASP A 309 2.97 2.72 -32.88
N TYR A 310 4.23 2.30 -32.80
CA TYR A 310 4.62 0.90 -32.57
C TYR A 310 4.00 0.30 -31.30
N ASN A 311 3.67 1.14 -30.30
CA ASN A 311 3.06 0.75 -29.03
C ASN A 311 1.57 1.11 -28.93
N ALA A 312 0.91 1.51 -30.03
CA ALA A 312 -0.47 2.00 -30.00
C ALA A 312 -1.45 0.98 -29.41
N ASP A 313 -1.33 -0.31 -29.77
CA ASP A 313 -2.23 -1.37 -29.26
C ASP A 313 -2.11 -1.59 -27.75
N GLU A 314 -0.89 -1.56 -27.21
CA GLU A 314 -0.65 -1.69 -25.77
C GLU A 314 -1.12 -0.45 -25.01
N THR A 315 -0.95 0.73 -25.61
CA THR A 315 -1.46 2.00 -25.09
C THR A 315 -2.99 1.99 -25.02
N LEU A 316 -3.67 1.58 -26.09
CA LEU A 316 -5.13 1.42 -26.12
C LEU A 316 -5.62 0.41 -25.07
N THR A 317 -4.91 -0.71 -24.91
CA THR A 317 -5.23 -1.74 -23.91
C THR A 317 -5.09 -1.19 -22.49
N SER A 318 -4.00 -0.47 -22.22
CA SER A 318 -3.73 0.13 -20.91
C SER A 318 -4.77 1.19 -20.53
N LEU A 319 -5.14 2.05 -21.48
CA LEU A 319 -6.13 3.10 -21.25
C LEU A 319 -7.54 2.51 -21.09
N ALA A 320 -7.90 1.48 -21.85
CA ALA A 320 -9.17 0.78 -21.67
C ALA A 320 -9.26 0.08 -20.31
N TYR A 321 -8.14 -0.45 -19.82
CA TYR A 321 -8.05 -1.00 -18.46
C TYR A 321 -8.25 0.08 -17.41
N ALA A 322 -7.53 1.19 -17.53
CA ALA A 322 -7.62 2.32 -16.60
C ALA A 322 -9.03 2.95 -16.57
N ALA A 323 -9.71 3.00 -17.72
CA ALA A 323 -11.09 3.49 -17.82
C ALA A 323 -12.06 2.63 -16.99
N ARG A 324 -11.84 1.31 -16.90
CA ARG A 324 -12.63 0.43 -16.02
C ARG A 324 -12.32 0.65 -14.55
N VAL A 325 -11.04 0.86 -14.21
CA VAL A 325 -10.63 1.15 -12.82
C VAL A 325 -11.31 2.41 -12.29
N LYS A 326 -11.47 3.45 -13.12
CA LYS A 326 -12.16 4.70 -12.75
C LYS A 326 -13.63 4.49 -12.31
N LEU A 327 -14.26 3.40 -12.72
CA LEU A 327 -15.65 3.07 -12.34
C LEU A 327 -15.75 2.50 -10.92
N ILE A 328 -14.64 2.04 -10.34
CA ILE A 328 -14.63 1.39 -9.03
C ILE A 328 -14.80 2.44 -7.92
N THR A 329 -15.63 2.10 -6.93
CA THR A 329 -15.83 2.89 -5.72
C THR A 329 -15.29 2.14 -4.51
N ASN A 330 -14.35 2.75 -3.81
CA ASN A 330 -13.84 2.31 -2.51
C ASN A 330 -14.64 2.92 -1.36
N ASN A 331 -14.59 2.26 -0.20
CA ASN A 331 -15.19 2.75 1.04
C ASN A 331 -14.09 3.09 2.04
N ALA A 332 -13.38 4.19 1.77
CA ALA A 332 -12.29 4.66 2.63
C ALA A 332 -12.83 5.21 3.96
N SER A 333 -12.31 4.67 5.06
CA SER A 333 -12.63 5.06 6.42
C SER A 333 -11.34 5.33 7.21
N LYS A 334 -11.41 6.31 8.11
CA LYS A 334 -10.29 6.67 8.97
C LYS A 334 -10.15 5.63 10.08
N THR A 335 -8.93 5.14 10.27
CA THR A 335 -8.58 4.30 11.40
C THR A 335 -8.11 5.17 12.56
N GLN A 336 -8.88 5.17 13.64
CA GLN A 336 -8.57 5.90 14.86
C GLN A 336 -8.91 5.07 16.08
N ASP A 337 -7.96 4.95 17.00
CA ASP A 337 -8.12 4.27 18.29
C ASP A 337 -8.27 5.33 19.41
N SER A 338 -9.06 5.00 20.43
CA SER A 338 -9.10 5.77 21.68
C SER A 338 -7.81 5.55 22.49
N ALA A 339 -7.54 6.42 23.46
CA ALA A 339 -6.39 6.30 24.36
C ALA A 339 -6.32 4.91 25.02
N GLU A 340 -7.46 4.41 25.48
CA GLU A 340 -7.57 3.10 26.13
C GLU A 340 -7.28 1.94 25.18
N VAL A 341 -7.85 1.96 23.97
CA VAL A 341 -7.60 0.93 22.95
C VAL A 341 -6.13 0.94 22.52
N ALA A 342 -5.54 2.13 22.35
CA ALA A 342 -4.12 2.26 22.02
C ALA A 342 -3.22 1.71 23.14
N ARG A 343 -3.53 2.02 24.41
CA ARG A 343 -2.81 1.50 25.58
C ARG A 343 -2.89 -0.03 25.65
N LEU A 344 -4.08 -0.61 25.50
CA LEU A 344 -4.29 -2.06 25.53
C LEU A 344 -3.52 -2.76 24.41
N LYS A 345 -3.53 -2.20 23.19
CA LYS A 345 -2.73 -2.74 22.07
C LYS A 345 -1.23 -2.68 22.35
N ALA A 346 -0.73 -1.60 22.94
CA ALA A 346 0.66 -1.48 23.34
C ALA A 346 1.06 -2.49 24.42
N ILE A 347 0.15 -2.80 25.35
CA ILE A 347 0.34 -3.86 26.36
C ILE A 347 0.38 -5.25 25.70
N ILE A 348 -0.59 -5.56 24.84
CA ILE A 348 -0.64 -6.83 24.10
C ILE A 348 0.65 -7.04 23.29
N LYS A 349 1.14 -5.98 22.61
CA LYS A 349 2.38 -6.05 21.83
C LYS A 349 3.61 -6.36 22.70
N ARG A 350 3.71 -5.75 23.88
CA ARG A 350 4.79 -6.01 24.85
C ARG A 350 4.72 -7.42 25.43
N MET A 351 3.52 -7.88 25.79
CA MET A 351 3.31 -9.26 26.23
C MET A 351 3.68 -10.28 25.15
N GLN A 352 3.30 -10.02 23.89
CA GLN A 352 3.68 -10.88 22.75
C GLN A 352 5.19 -10.87 22.48
N ALA A 353 5.90 -9.80 22.84
CA ALA A 353 7.36 -9.71 22.79
C ALA A 353 8.06 -10.38 23.99
N GLY A 354 7.30 -10.95 24.93
CA GLY A 354 7.84 -11.64 26.11
C GLY A 354 8.19 -10.73 27.29
N GLU A 355 7.79 -9.46 27.26
CA GLU A 355 7.99 -8.53 28.37
C GLU A 355 6.96 -8.77 29.48
N LYS A 356 7.38 -8.74 30.75
CA LYS A 356 6.47 -8.72 31.90
C LYS A 356 5.82 -7.33 31.98
N VAL A 357 4.49 -7.29 31.99
CA VAL A 357 3.73 -6.04 32.10
C VAL A 357 2.94 -6.06 33.40
N ASP A 358 3.25 -5.16 34.33
CA ASP A 358 2.42 -4.92 35.52
C ASP A 358 1.18 -4.11 35.11
N LEU A 359 0.00 -4.71 35.29
CA LEU A 359 -1.28 -4.13 34.89
C LEU A 359 -1.78 -3.05 35.88
N ASP A 360 -1.11 -2.84 37.01
CA ASP A 360 -1.70 -2.21 38.20
C ASP A 360 -1.18 -0.80 38.57
N SER A 361 -0.38 -0.15 37.71
CA SER A 361 0.16 1.18 37.98
C SER A 361 -0.70 2.31 37.38
N GLY A 362 -1.93 2.48 37.87
CA GLY A 362 -2.80 3.57 37.40
C GLY A 362 -4.07 3.77 38.20
N GLY A 363 -3.95 4.15 39.47
CA GLY A 363 -5.10 4.49 40.32
C GLY A 363 -4.74 4.87 41.76
N GLY A 364 -3.65 5.61 41.98
CA GLY A 364 -3.27 6.11 43.32
C GLY A 364 -4.05 7.38 43.67
N GLY A 365 -5.33 7.26 44.00
CA GLY A 365 -6.05 8.27 44.77
C GLY A 365 -5.71 8.07 46.24
N SER A 366 -4.91 8.98 46.80
CA SER A 366 -4.61 9.05 48.24
C SER A 366 -5.88 9.39 49.01
N ASP A 367 -6.41 8.42 49.76
CA ASP A 367 -7.37 8.66 50.83
C ASP A 367 -6.67 8.29 52.14
N ASP A 368 -6.03 9.30 52.74
CA ASP A 368 -5.45 9.23 54.08
C ASP A 368 -6.60 9.36 55.11
N GLY A 369 -7.04 8.22 55.66
CA GLY A 369 -7.88 8.17 56.85
C GLY A 369 -7.21 7.27 57.91
N PRO A 370 -6.91 7.76 59.13
CA PRO A 370 -6.16 6.99 60.09
C PRO A 370 -7.07 6.09 60.94
N GLY A 371 -6.61 4.86 61.15
CA GLY A 371 -6.62 4.23 62.47
C GLY A 371 -7.84 3.38 62.83
N GLY A 372 -7.63 2.07 62.90
CA GLY A 372 -8.57 1.13 63.52
C GLY A 372 -8.09 -0.31 63.45
N GLU A 373 -7.07 -0.65 64.24
CA GLU A 373 -6.69 -2.04 64.52
C GLU A 373 -7.84 -2.80 65.19
N THR A 374 -8.10 -4.05 64.79
CA THR A 374 -7.97 -5.25 65.65
C THR A 374 -8.35 -6.54 64.91
N GLN A 375 -7.66 -7.60 65.30
CA GLN A 375 -7.57 -8.94 64.69
C GLN A 375 -8.84 -9.83 64.78
N PRO A 376 -8.91 -10.91 63.96
CA PRO A 376 -9.93 -11.97 63.99
C PRO A 376 -9.45 -13.20 64.82
N PRO A 377 -9.99 -14.43 64.69
CA PRO A 377 -11.36 -14.94 64.43
C PRO A 377 -11.81 -15.98 65.51
N ALA A 378 -13.07 -16.45 65.47
CA ALA A 378 -13.41 -17.80 65.94
C ALA A 378 -14.71 -18.33 65.30
N SER A 379 -14.63 -19.56 64.81
CA SER A 379 -15.75 -20.42 64.41
C SER A 379 -16.35 -21.13 65.62
N ASP A 380 -17.66 -21.39 65.60
CA ASP A 380 -18.24 -22.75 65.72
C ASP A 380 -19.77 -22.68 65.98
N ASN A 381 -20.46 -23.56 65.26
CA ASN A 381 -21.88 -23.95 65.33
C ASN A 381 -22.11 -24.91 66.54
N PRO A 382 -23.30 -25.49 66.87
CA PRO A 382 -24.65 -25.40 66.28
C PRO A 382 -25.77 -25.38 67.40
N PRO A 383 -26.91 -26.12 67.32
CA PRO A 383 -28.22 -25.65 66.89
C PRO A 383 -29.29 -25.70 68.01
N ALA A 384 -30.45 -25.07 67.82
CA ALA A 384 -31.65 -25.37 68.59
C ALA A 384 -32.87 -25.44 67.66
N ALA A 385 -33.70 -26.44 67.92
CA ALA A 385 -34.83 -26.88 67.15
C ALA A 385 -36.15 -26.32 67.69
N ASP A 386 -37.16 -26.46 66.83
CA ASP A 386 -38.54 -26.84 67.13
C ASP A 386 -39.61 -25.79 67.49
N ASP A 387 -40.82 -26.22 67.16
CA ASP A 387 -42.17 -25.67 67.33
C ASP A 387 -42.58 -24.63 66.25
N GLY A 388 -43.59 -24.85 65.41
CA GLY A 388 -44.75 -25.73 65.53
C GLY A 388 -46.02 -24.91 65.67
N ALA A 389 -46.93 -25.10 64.71
CA ALA A 389 -48.38 -24.86 64.78
C ALA A 389 -48.97 -23.43 64.63
N ALA A 390 -49.64 -23.28 63.47
CA ALA A 390 -51.07 -23.05 63.31
C ALA A 390 -51.71 -21.65 63.52
N GLY A 391 -52.49 -21.25 62.52
CA GLY A 391 -53.80 -20.62 62.73
C GLY A 391 -54.06 -19.34 61.93
N GLY A 392 -54.91 -19.41 60.91
CA GLY A 392 -55.50 -18.25 60.23
C GLY A 392 -55.83 -18.49 58.78
#